data_AF-A0A1Z9X569-F1
#
_entry.id   AF-A0A1Z9X569-F1
#
_cell.length_a   1.000
_cell.length_b   1.000
_cell.length_c   1.000
_cell.angle_alpha   90.00
_cell.angle_beta   90.00
_cell.angle_gamma   90.00
#
_symmetry.space_group_name_H-M   'P 1'
#
loop_
_entity.id
_entity.type
_entity.pdbx_description
1 polymer ?
#
loop_
_entity_poly.entity_id
_entity_poly.type
_entity_poly.pdbx_seq_one_letter_code
_entity_poly.pdbx_strand_id
1 'polypeptide(L)'
;MARSGLFNFITIGILLVLVTMAYVNHMMPVLEEAETVKKEALLGNFQRIVMQARAQWISTKSSPVSIYETQVDPSGTLSQNKHAATSMAMNINGWPVGSAKGSSNPCDYLLSLAGDEVGSEMHSKTRKQNGFLLCEYFIDEQPWFTYSAESGAMRNHYSY
;
A
#
# COMPACT_ATOMS: atom_id res chain seq x y z
N MET A 1 9.18 -50.95 -28.65
CA MET A 1 8.23 -49.98 -28.05
C MET A 1 8.86 -49.08 -26.98
N ALA A 2 9.81 -49.54 -26.15
CA ALA A 2 10.46 -48.72 -25.10
C ALA A 2 11.23 -47.47 -25.60
N ARG A 3 11.80 -47.52 -26.81
CA ARG A 3 12.65 -46.43 -27.37
C ARG A 3 11.86 -45.16 -27.75
N SER A 4 10.58 -45.31 -28.12
CA SER A 4 9.70 -44.19 -28.48
C SER A 4 9.16 -43.46 -27.25
N GLY A 5 8.86 -44.21 -26.17
CA GLY A 5 8.44 -43.63 -24.89
C GLY A 5 9.53 -42.79 -24.23
N LEU A 6 10.79 -43.24 -24.28
CA LEU A 6 11.92 -42.49 -23.71
C LEU A 6 12.19 -41.17 -24.45
N PHE A 7 12.09 -41.17 -25.79
CA PHE A 7 12.25 -39.96 -26.59
C PHE A 7 11.16 -38.92 -26.32
N ASN A 8 9.90 -39.34 -26.17
CA ASN A 8 8.80 -38.45 -25.81
C ASN A 8 8.96 -37.85 -24.40
N PHE A 9 9.48 -38.63 -23.44
CA PHE A 9 9.78 -38.10 -22.10
C PHE A 9 10.89 -37.05 -22.13
N ILE A 10 11.94 -37.28 -22.92
CA ILE A 10 13.05 -36.32 -23.06
C ILE A 10 12.58 -35.03 -23.73
N THR A 11 11.78 -35.12 -24.80
CA THR A 11 11.28 -33.92 -25.49
C THR A 11 10.31 -33.11 -24.64
N ILE A 12 9.41 -33.76 -23.90
CA ILE A 12 8.52 -33.07 -22.95
C ILE A 12 9.33 -32.41 -21.83
N GLY A 13 10.35 -33.10 -21.30
CA GLY A 13 11.25 -32.53 -20.29
C GLY A 13 12.00 -31.30 -20.79
N ILE A 14 12.56 -31.34 -22.00
CA ILE A 14 13.24 -30.19 -22.61
C ILE A 14 12.27 -29.03 -22.84
N LEU A 15 11.05 -29.29 -23.30
CA LEU A 15 10.02 -28.27 -23.47
C LEU A 15 9.66 -27.59 -22.15
N LEU A 16 9.49 -28.34 -21.06
CA LEU A 16 9.24 -27.78 -19.73
C LEU A 16 10.40 -26.90 -19.24
N VAL A 17 11.65 -27.34 -19.46
CA VAL A 17 12.84 -26.54 -19.11
C VAL A 17 12.90 -25.24 -19.92
N LEU A 18 12.62 -25.29 -21.22
CA LEU A 18 12.61 -24.08 -22.06
C LEU A 18 11.50 -23.11 -21.66
N VAL A 19 10.30 -23.61 -21.36
CA VAL A 19 9.18 -22.77 -20.91
C VAL A 19 9.46 -22.14 -19.55
N THR A 20 10.00 -22.91 -18.60
CA THR A 20 10.38 -22.38 -17.28
C THR A 20 11.50 -21.35 -17.38
N MET A 21 12.54 -21.59 -18.19
CA MET A 21 13.59 -20.59 -18.43
C MET A 21 13.06 -19.31 -19.09
N ALA A 22 12.18 -19.44 -20.08
CA ALA A 22 11.56 -18.28 -20.73
C ALA A 22 10.70 -17.48 -19.73
N TYR A 23 9.94 -18.16 -18.87
CA TYR A 23 9.16 -17.53 -17.81
C TYR A 23 10.05 -16.81 -16.79
N VAL A 24 11.13 -17.45 -16.33
CA VAL A 24 12.08 -16.85 -15.38
C VAL A 24 12.80 -15.65 -15.99
N ASN A 25 13.25 -15.74 -17.23
CA ASN A 25 14.05 -14.66 -17.84
C ASN A 25 13.21 -13.46 -18.31
N HIS A 26 11.92 -13.65 -18.61
CA HIS A 26 11.11 -12.59 -19.21
C HIS A 26 9.91 -12.15 -18.39
N MET A 27 9.34 -13.01 -17.54
CA MET A 27 8.13 -12.69 -16.78
C MET A 27 8.43 -12.36 -15.32
N MET A 28 9.32 -13.10 -14.65
CA MET A 28 9.70 -12.80 -13.25
C MET A 28 10.20 -11.36 -13.05
N PRO A 29 11.15 -10.81 -13.83
CA PRO A 29 11.63 -9.44 -13.60
C PRO A 29 10.52 -8.41 -13.80
N VAL A 30 9.62 -8.62 -14.76
CA VAL A 30 8.47 -7.71 -14.99
C VAL A 30 7.47 -7.78 -13.84
N LEU A 31 7.25 -8.95 -13.25
CA LEU A 31 6.38 -9.12 -12.09
C LEU A 31 6.99 -8.47 -10.83
N GLU A 32 8.30 -8.64 -10.60
CA GLU A 32 9.03 -8.01 -9.50
C GLU A 32 9.06 -6.47 -9.64
N GLU A 33 9.31 -5.95 -10.84
CA GLU A 33 9.24 -4.50 -11.13
C GLU A 33 7.82 -3.95 -10.95
N ALA A 34 6.79 -4.68 -11.41
CA ALA A 34 5.41 -4.25 -11.22
C ALA A 34 5.01 -4.21 -9.73
N GLU A 35 5.49 -5.17 -8.93
CA GLU A 35 5.22 -5.22 -7.51
C GLU A 35 5.93 -4.07 -6.75
N THR A 36 7.20 -3.81 -7.06
CA THR A 36 7.95 -2.69 -6.46
C THR A 36 7.32 -1.34 -6.80
N VAL A 37 6.95 -1.11 -8.06
CA VAL A 37 6.25 0.12 -8.48
C VAL A 37 4.91 0.27 -7.76
N LYS A 38 4.14 -0.82 -7.58
CA LYS A 38 2.89 -0.78 -6.82
C LYS A 38 3.12 -0.45 -5.35
N LYS A 39 4.13 -1.03 -4.70
CA LYS A 39 4.50 -0.71 -3.31
C LYS A 39 4.83 0.77 -3.19
N GLU A 40 5.71 1.30 -4.05
CA GLU A 40 6.07 2.72 -4.04
C GLU A 40 4.87 3.64 -4.30
N ALA A 41 4.00 3.29 -5.25
CA ALA A 41 2.79 4.04 -5.53
C ALA A 41 1.83 4.06 -4.34
N LEU A 42 1.64 2.93 -3.65
CA LEU A 42 0.77 2.84 -2.48
C LEU A 42 1.33 3.67 -1.32
N LEU A 43 2.64 3.59 -1.05
CA LEU A 43 3.30 4.42 -0.05
C LEU A 43 3.17 5.91 -0.38
N GLY A 44 3.37 6.28 -1.65
CA GLY A 44 3.19 7.66 -2.13
C GLY A 44 1.76 8.16 -1.92
N ASN A 45 0.76 7.32 -2.21
CA ASN A 45 -0.64 7.64 -1.97
C ASN A 45 -0.96 7.77 -0.47
N PHE A 46 -0.42 6.88 0.36
CA PHE A 46 -0.56 6.97 1.82
C PHE A 46 -0.01 8.31 2.33
N GLN A 47 1.20 8.67 1.92
CA GLN A 47 1.82 9.94 2.29
C GLN A 47 0.97 11.13 1.80
N ARG A 48 0.45 11.08 0.58
CA ARG A 48 -0.43 12.11 0.02
C ARG A 48 -1.67 12.31 0.90
N ILE A 49 -2.33 11.24 1.31
CA ILE A 49 -3.54 11.28 2.13
C ILE A 49 -3.26 11.86 3.51
N VAL A 50 -2.18 11.41 4.16
CA VAL A 50 -1.75 11.95 5.47
C VAL A 50 -1.51 13.46 5.39
N MET A 51 -0.84 13.92 4.33
CA MET A 51 -0.55 15.33 4.14
C MET A 51 -1.79 16.15 3.79
N GLN A 52 -2.73 15.61 3.00
CA GLN A 52 -4.01 16.26 2.72
C GLN A 52 -4.85 16.42 4.00
N ALA A 53 -4.89 15.37 4.84
CA ALA A 53 -5.58 15.41 6.13
C ALA A 53 -5.03 16.52 7.02
N ARG A 54 -3.69 16.59 7.11
CA ARG A 54 -2.99 17.60 7.88
C ARG A 54 -3.24 19.00 7.34
N ALA A 55 -3.19 19.20 6.03
CA ALA A 55 -3.46 20.50 5.42
C ALA A 55 -4.87 21.00 5.77
N GLN A 56 -5.86 20.11 5.71
CA GLN A 56 -7.23 20.43 6.11
C GLN A 56 -7.33 20.75 7.60
N TRP A 57 -6.68 19.96 8.45
CA TRP A 57 -6.63 20.25 9.89
C TRP A 57 -5.92 21.57 10.19
N ILE A 58 -4.86 21.93 9.47
CA ILE A 58 -4.19 23.23 9.64
C ILE A 58 -5.16 24.38 9.35
N SER A 59 -6.03 24.22 8.35
CA SER A 59 -7.03 25.20 7.96
C SER A 59 -8.18 25.29 8.97
N THR A 60 -8.74 24.16 9.40
CA THR A 60 -9.96 24.14 10.24
C THR A 60 -9.68 24.09 11.74
N LYS A 61 -8.49 23.63 12.14
CA LYS A 61 -8.10 23.30 13.53
C LYS A 61 -9.10 22.38 14.23
N SER A 62 -9.81 21.57 13.46
CA SER A 62 -10.89 20.71 13.95
C SER A 62 -10.64 19.25 13.63
N SER A 63 -11.23 18.38 14.45
CA SER A 63 -11.29 16.94 14.24
C SER A 63 -12.77 16.54 14.35
N PRO A 64 -13.34 15.78 13.40
CA PRO A 64 -12.67 15.12 12.27
C PRO A 64 -12.43 16.04 11.05
N VAL A 65 -11.59 15.56 10.12
CA VAL A 65 -11.36 16.17 8.79
C VAL A 65 -11.91 15.27 7.68
N SER A 66 -12.29 15.86 6.55
CA SER A 66 -12.92 15.14 5.43
C SER A 66 -12.06 15.25 4.17
N ILE A 67 -11.40 14.16 3.80
CA ILE A 67 -10.56 14.10 2.61
C ILE A 67 -11.39 13.60 1.44
N TYR A 68 -11.28 14.30 0.31
CA TYR A 68 -12.03 14.00 -0.90
C TYR A 68 -11.19 13.17 -1.86
N GLU A 69 -11.80 12.15 -2.43
CA GLU A 69 -11.19 11.40 -3.52
C GLU A 69 -10.84 12.34 -4.67
N THR A 70 -9.60 12.28 -5.13
CA THR A 70 -9.13 13.10 -6.25
C THR A 70 -9.25 12.28 -7.53
N GLN A 71 -10.14 12.71 -8.42
CA GLN A 71 -10.41 12.10 -9.72
C GLN A 71 -9.66 12.89 -10.79
N VAL A 72 -9.14 12.21 -11.81
CA VAL A 72 -8.68 12.89 -13.03
C VAL A 72 -9.86 12.94 -13.98
N ASP A 73 -10.31 14.15 -14.31
CA ASP A 73 -11.38 14.32 -15.29
C ASP A 73 -10.88 13.97 -16.70
N PRO A 74 -11.78 13.75 -17.68
CA PRO A 74 -11.39 13.45 -19.06
C PRO A 74 -10.56 14.55 -19.75
N SER A 75 -10.50 15.75 -19.18
CA SER A 75 -9.65 16.87 -19.65
C SER A 75 -8.27 16.91 -19.00
N GLY A 76 -7.94 15.96 -18.12
CA GLY A 76 -6.66 15.89 -17.41
C GLY A 76 -6.58 16.77 -16.16
N THR A 77 -7.68 17.40 -15.73
CA THR A 77 -7.74 18.21 -14.52
C THR A 77 -8.04 17.33 -13.30
N LEU A 78 -7.41 17.65 -12.17
CA LEU A 78 -7.71 17.01 -10.89
C LEU A 78 -9.01 17.61 -10.31
N SER A 79 -10.07 16.82 -10.24
CA SER A 79 -11.35 17.18 -9.64
C SER A 79 -11.60 16.38 -8.36
N GLN A 80 -12.09 17.02 -7.31
CA GLN A 80 -12.39 16.35 -6.05
C GLN A 80 -13.84 15.86 -6.02
N ASN A 81 -14.05 14.57 -5.77
CA ASN A 81 -15.38 14.03 -5.54
C ASN A 81 -15.88 14.44 -4.15
N LYS A 82 -16.74 15.46 -4.10
CA LYS A 82 -17.32 15.94 -2.83
C LYS A 82 -18.31 14.96 -2.18
N HIS A 83 -18.79 13.96 -2.92
CA HIS A 83 -19.72 12.94 -2.43
C HIS A 83 -19.03 11.69 -1.87
N ALA A 84 -17.75 11.47 -2.20
CA ALA A 84 -16.91 10.39 -1.67
C ALA A 84 -15.91 10.92 -0.63
N ALA A 85 -16.42 11.65 0.35
CA ALA A 85 -15.58 12.21 1.42
C ALA A 85 -15.31 11.15 2.49
N THR A 86 -14.04 10.86 2.73
CA THR A 86 -13.61 10.00 3.84
C THR A 86 -13.30 10.86 5.05
N SER A 87 -13.95 10.55 6.19
CA SER A 87 -13.77 11.30 7.43
C SER A 87 -12.74 10.65 8.36
N MET A 88 -11.67 11.39 8.65
CA MET A 88 -10.56 10.96 9.49
C MET A 88 -10.55 11.68 10.84
N ALA A 89 -10.28 10.90 11.88
CA ALA A 89 -9.95 11.42 13.19
C ALA A 89 -8.51 11.95 13.19
N MET A 90 -8.33 13.13 13.76
CA MET A 90 -7.04 13.78 13.96
C MET A 90 -6.72 13.84 15.45
N ASN A 91 -5.44 13.68 15.81
CA ASN A 91 -4.98 13.93 17.18
C ASN A 91 -4.70 15.43 17.44
N ILE A 92 -4.26 15.74 18.66
CA ILE A 92 -3.92 17.10 19.10
C ILE A 92 -2.80 17.76 18.28
N ASN A 93 -1.93 16.97 17.64
CA ASN A 93 -0.83 17.45 16.80
C ASN A 93 -1.24 17.62 15.33
N GLY A 94 -2.51 17.37 15.01
CA GLY A 94 -3.03 17.48 13.65
C GLY A 94 -2.58 16.35 12.73
N TRP A 95 -2.37 15.15 13.28
CA TRP A 95 -2.03 13.95 12.51
C TRP A 95 -3.16 12.92 12.52
N PRO A 96 -3.39 12.22 11.39
CA PRO A 96 -4.40 11.17 11.30
C PRO A 96 -4.19 10.05 12.31
N VAL A 97 -5.28 9.61 12.94
CA VAL A 97 -5.30 8.50 13.89
C VAL A 97 -6.38 7.46 13.61
N GLY A 98 -6.96 7.47 12.40
CA GLY A 98 -7.95 6.49 11.95
C GLY A 98 -9.29 7.10 11.57
N SER A 99 -10.35 6.28 11.58
CA SER A 99 -11.71 6.69 11.21
C SER A 99 -12.31 7.63 12.24
N ALA A 100 -13.02 8.67 11.78
CA ALA A 100 -13.80 9.57 12.64
C ALA A 100 -14.92 8.85 13.42
N LYS A 101 -15.44 7.73 12.88
CA LYS A 101 -16.48 6.91 13.52
C LYS A 101 -15.92 5.91 14.54
N GLY A 102 -14.60 5.91 14.73
CA GLY A 102 -13.88 4.82 15.39
C GLY A 102 -13.61 3.67 14.43
N SER A 103 -12.47 3.01 14.61
CA SER A 103 -12.10 1.76 13.93
C SER A 103 -11.51 0.82 14.97
N SER A 104 -11.78 -0.48 14.85
CA SER A 104 -11.13 -1.51 15.65
C SER A 104 -9.63 -1.58 15.35
N ASN A 105 -9.22 -1.33 14.09
CA ASN A 105 -7.83 -1.21 13.68
C ASN A 105 -7.60 0.12 12.93
N PRO A 106 -7.10 1.16 13.63
CA PRO A 106 -6.80 2.45 13.01
C PRO A 106 -5.78 2.38 11.87
N CYS A 107 -4.77 1.52 11.98
CA CYS A 107 -3.70 1.42 11.00
C CYS A 107 -4.16 0.78 9.68
N ASP A 108 -4.96 -0.29 9.75
CA ASP A 108 -5.58 -0.89 8.56
C ASP A 108 -6.49 0.11 7.86
N TYR A 109 -7.29 0.85 8.64
CA TYR A 109 -8.13 1.89 8.09
C TYR A 109 -7.31 2.92 7.33
N LEU A 110 -6.24 3.47 7.92
CA LEU A 110 -5.40 4.46 7.24
C LEU A 110 -4.76 3.89 5.96
N LEU A 111 -4.34 2.62 5.98
CA LEU A 111 -3.75 1.96 4.80
C LEU A 111 -4.78 1.76 3.68
N SER A 112 -6.01 1.35 4.03
CA SER A 112 -7.09 1.13 3.05
C SER A 112 -7.46 2.37 2.24
N LEU A 113 -7.12 3.56 2.74
CA LEU A 113 -7.35 4.81 2.00
C LEU A 113 -6.32 5.01 0.89
N ALA A 114 -5.12 4.44 1.02
CA ALA A 114 -4.01 4.62 0.08
C ALA A 114 -4.19 3.81 -1.22
N GLY A 115 -4.93 2.71 -1.16
CA GLY A 115 -5.23 1.86 -2.31
C GLY A 115 -5.44 0.39 -1.93
N ASP A 116 -5.54 -0.43 -2.96
CA ASP A 116 -5.70 -1.88 -2.85
C ASP A 116 -4.42 -2.58 -2.37
N GLU A 117 -4.57 -3.76 -1.79
CA GLU A 117 -3.45 -4.56 -1.28
C GLU A 117 -2.40 -4.88 -2.36
N VAL A 118 -1.13 -4.88 -1.95
CA VAL A 118 0.02 -5.23 -2.78
C VAL A 118 0.69 -6.46 -2.16
N GLY A 119 0.64 -7.59 -2.88
CA GLY A 119 1.11 -8.88 -2.38
C GLY A 119 -0.02 -9.73 -1.81
N SER A 120 0.34 -10.88 -1.24
CA SER A 120 -0.65 -11.87 -0.77
C SER A 120 -1.00 -11.71 0.72
N GLU A 121 -0.10 -11.10 1.51
CA GLU A 121 -0.27 -10.96 2.96
C GLU A 121 0.17 -9.56 3.44
N MET A 122 -0.64 -8.55 3.13
CA MET A 122 -0.51 -7.23 3.76
C MET A 122 -1.18 -7.23 5.14
N HIS A 123 -0.49 -6.72 6.15
CA HIS A 123 -1.10 -6.51 7.46
C HIS A 123 -0.47 -5.33 8.20
N SER A 124 -1.17 -4.84 9.23
CA SER A 124 -0.66 -3.78 10.10
C SER A 124 -0.71 -4.16 11.57
N LYS A 125 0.21 -3.59 12.35
CA LYS A 125 0.19 -3.63 13.82
C LYS A 125 -0.06 -2.23 14.36
N THR A 126 -1.16 -2.09 15.10
CA THR A 126 -1.48 -0.86 15.84
C THR A 126 -0.77 -0.86 17.19
N ARG A 127 0.05 0.15 17.45
CA ARG A 127 0.71 0.39 18.74
C ARG A 127 0.47 1.81 19.23
N LYS A 128 0.84 2.04 20.50
CA LYS A 128 0.96 3.38 21.06
C LYS A 128 2.40 3.66 21.48
N GLN A 129 2.95 4.78 21.03
CA GLN A 129 4.27 5.27 21.42
C GLN A 129 4.11 6.70 21.92
N ASN A 130 4.58 6.99 23.15
CA ASN A 130 4.40 8.30 23.81
C ASN A 130 2.94 8.78 23.87
N GLY A 131 1.97 7.85 23.94
CA GLY A 131 0.54 8.18 23.92
C GLY A 131 -0.05 8.45 22.52
N PHE A 132 0.77 8.46 21.47
CA PHE A 132 0.34 8.63 20.08
C PHE A 132 0.27 7.29 19.34
N LEU A 133 -0.54 7.26 18.28
CA LEU A 133 -0.65 6.09 17.39
C LEU A 133 0.68 5.85 16.66
N LEU A 134 1.14 4.60 16.66
CA LEU A 134 2.22 4.11 15.82
C LEU A 134 1.69 2.93 14.99
N CYS A 135 1.84 3.02 13.68
CA CYS A 135 1.49 1.96 12.74
C CYS A 135 2.75 1.32 12.19
N GLU A 136 2.82 -0.01 12.25
CA GLU A 136 3.84 -0.83 11.59
C GLU A 136 3.15 -1.63 10.49
N TYR A 137 3.61 -1.47 9.25
CA TYR A 137 3.05 -2.14 8.08
C TYR A 137 4.00 -3.21 7.56
N PHE A 138 3.44 -4.35 7.17
CA PHE A 138 4.18 -5.52 6.72
C PHE A 138 3.63 -6.03 5.39
N ILE A 139 4.51 -6.61 4.59
CA ILE A 139 4.17 -7.36 3.37
C ILE A 139 4.93 -8.69 3.46
N ASP A 140 4.21 -9.80 3.34
CA ASP A 140 4.79 -11.16 3.42
C ASP A 140 5.65 -11.34 4.70
N GLU A 141 5.11 -10.89 5.84
CA GLU A 141 5.76 -10.86 7.17
C GLU A 141 7.04 -9.99 7.28
N GLN A 142 7.43 -9.30 6.21
CA GLN A 142 8.58 -8.39 6.24
C GLN A 142 8.15 -6.95 6.58
N PRO A 143 8.89 -6.25 7.46
CA PRO A 143 8.62 -4.84 7.75
C PRO A 143 8.75 -4.00 6.48
N TRP A 144 7.71 -3.23 6.18
CA TRP A 144 7.66 -2.40 4.99
C TRP A 144 7.89 -0.91 5.31
N PHE A 145 7.00 -0.31 6.10
CA PHE A 145 7.18 1.05 6.60
C PHE A 145 6.45 1.25 7.93
N THR A 146 6.80 2.34 8.61
CA THR A 146 6.12 2.78 9.83
C THR A 146 5.56 4.18 9.67
N TYR A 147 4.46 4.47 10.37
CA TYR A 147 3.87 5.80 10.47
C TYR A 147 3.66 6.17 11.94
N SER A 148 4.18 7.32 12.36
CA SER A 148 3.97 7.87 13.70
C SER A 148 3.04 9.07 13.67
N ALA A 149 1.92 9.00 14.37
CA ALA A 149 1.01 10.14 14.53
C ALA A 149 1.53 11.18 15.53
N GLU A 150 2.66 10.96 16.21
CA GLU A 150 3.29 12.00 17.03
C GLU A 150 3.78 13.17 16.15
N SER A 151 4.43 12.84 15.03
CA SER A 151 5.14 13.76 14.16
C SER A 151 4.80 13.63 12.68
N GLY A 152 3.93 12.70 12.31
CA GLY A 152 3.62 12.35 10.92
C GLY A 152 4.77 11.67 10.19
N ALA A 153 5.83 11.29 10.91
CA ALA A 153 7.00 10.68 10.33
C ALA A 153 6.64 9.32 9.72
N MET A 154 7.07 9.13 8.48
CA MET A 154 7.09 7.84 7.80
C MET A 154 8.52 7.36 7.69
N ARG A 155 8.77 6.10 8.02
CA ARG A 155 10.10 5.49 7.87
C ARG A 155 9.97 4.19 7.09
N ASN A 156 10.67 4.13 5.97
CA ASN A 156 10.73 2.92 5.16
C ASN A 156 11.76 1.96 5.75
N HIS A 157 11.46 0.67 5.65
CA HIS A 157 12.33 -0.41 6.11
C HIS A 157 13.07 -1.11 4.97
N TYR A 158 13.06 -0.55 3.76
CA TYR A 158 13.86 -1.07 2.65
C TYR A 158 15.36 -1.08 3.02
N SER A 159 15.91 -2.27 3.22
CA SER A 159 17.35 -2.49 3.10
C SER A 159 17.67 -2.68 1.63
N TYR A 160 18.37 -1.72 1.03
CA TYR A 160 19.11 -1.95 -0.21
C TYR A 160 20.36 -2.77 0.10
#